data_AF-I4VL66-F1
#
_entry.id   AF-I4VL66-F1
#
_cell.length_a   1.000
_cell.length_b   1.000
_cell.length_c   1.000
_cell.angle_alpha   90.00
_cell.angle_beta   90.00
_cell.angle_gamma   90.00
#
_symmetry.space_group_name_H-M   'P 1'
#
loop_
_entity.id
_entity.type
_entity.pdbx_description
1 polymer ?
#
loop_
_entity_poly.entity_id
_entity_poly.type
_entity_poly.pdbx_seq_one_letter_code
_entity_poly.pdbx_strand_id
1 'polypeptide(L)'
;MNPLPWLRMPWYCAYPSTRWFTVVVYALCAAGAVASSLLVNPDRWKMCLLCLFIGQITLWTVFLPNTLRLAVDIHALRVPGVQQQIVGSLLLYGALTVVMPAAWLTTQGAPVWSVAAVLALSVCGGMAWVLVPRYLGFFFGFFPYLLTIASSRLNLSLGDPQTTRLAALLALVLLLIAIGRGRRLIHDGASMRGWSSPMLLQVRPAGRTSGAFEQWRLRQRPESLRILPDLAGAGPSRPGMAVRIALGGAYLPRTGLSYARYLARVFGAAAVVLCMFLVPDLIAGHGPVALFEAMREILHVALPSFAIALTVVAGTAISASSVALLKGRWQRVSGELPLLALLPGLGDGSRARRILLRAGLSVPLAMHTAVALLLGAAMLLWHGHAYELAFLLLAQLGSATVTTALLLDFFGGRPVGPWHSAMLHGACFTLTLLSLGLPWAWSHLHVGWAHELLSPLALGWLLLALAMSWLGRRGWQELQQIPHPFLAHQ
;
A
#
# COMPACT_ATOMS: atom_id res chain seq x y z
N MET A 1 17.83 8.09 -32.31
CA MET A 1 18.01 8.73 -30.99
C MET A 1 18.55 7.71 -30.01
N ASN A 2 19.46 8.09 -29.11
CA ASN A 2 20.02 7.17 -28.11
C ASN A 2 18.94 6.84 -27.03
N PRO A 3 18.54 5.58 -26.80
CA PRO A 3 17.50 5.21 -25.82
C PRO A 3 18.01 5.24 -24.36
N LEU A 4 19.33 5.32 -24.17
CA LEU A 4 19.98 5.28 -22.86
C LEU A 4 19.44 6.33 -21.85
N PRO A 5 19.15 7.60 -22.23
CA PRO A 5 18.55 8.57 -21.33
C PRO A 5 17.15 8.16 -20.86
N TRP A 6 16.34 7.57 -21.75
CA TRP A 6 14.99 7.10 -21.41
C TRP A 6 15.02 5.95 -20.42
N LEU A 7 16.02 5.05 -20.53
CA LEU A 7 16.21 3.96 -19.56
C LEU A 7 16.68 4.46 -18.20
N ARG A 8 17.55 5.47 -18.16
CA ARG A 8 18.13 5.96 -16.89
C ARG A 8 17.18 6.87 -16.10
N MET A 9 16.24 7.53 -16.75
CA MET A 9 15.40 8.57 -16.14
C MET A 9 14.67 8.11 -14.86
N PRO A 10 13.98 6.96 -14.83
CA PRO A 10 13.23 6.54 -13.63
C PRO A 10 14.13 6.24 -12.45
N TRP A 11 15.34 5.73 -12.73
CA TRP A 11 16.34 5.49 -11.70
C TRP A 11 16.73 6.79 -11.05
N TYR A 12 17.10 7.83 -11.79
CA TYR A 12 17.45 9.13 -11.19
C TYR A 12 16.30 9.76 -10.38
N CYS A 13 15.05 9.56 -10.82
CA CYS A 13 13.87 10.14 -10.16
C CYS A 13 13.49 9.45 -8.84
N ALA A 14 13.75 8.16 -8.71
CA ALA A 14 13.32 7.37 -7.56
C ALA A 14 14.27 7.50 -6.36
N TYR A 15 13.74 7.45 -5.14
CA TYR A 15 14.55 7.35 -3.93
C TYR A 15 15.30 6.01 -3.89
N PRO A 16 16.49 5.92 -3.28
CA PRO A 16 17.25 4.67 -3.18
C PRO A 16 16.45 3.51 -2.57
N SER A 17 15.69 3.76 -1.50
CA SER A 17 14.83 2.74 -0.89
C SER A 17 13.74 2.23 -1.83
N THR A 18 13.11 3.12 -2.60
CA THR A 18 12.06 2.77 -3.57
C THR A 18 12.63 1.97 -4.74
N ARG A 19 13.81 2.36 -5.28
CA ARG A 19 14.52 1.63 -6.34
C ARG A 19 14.68 0.17 -5.94
N TRP A 20 15.25 -0.04 -4.76
CA TRP A 20 15.62 -1.36 -4.31
C TRP A 20 14.44 -2.21 -3.85
N PHE A 21 13.46 -1.61 -3.18
CA PHE A 21 12.20 -2.29 -2.88
C PHE A 21 11.55 -2.84 -4.16
N THR A 22 11.42 -2.00 -5.20
CA THR A 22 10.80 -2.44 -6.45
C THR A 22 11.66 -3.46 -7.20
N VAL A 23 12.98 -3.33 -7.21
CA VAL A 23 13.88 -4.34 -7.80
C VAL A 23 13.71 -5.69 -7.10
N VAL A 24 13.74 -5.71 -5.78
CA VAL A 24 13.60 -6.95 -5.00
C VAL A 24 12.23 -7.59 -5.26
N VAL A 25 11.14 -6.83 -5.17
CA VAL A 25 9.79 -7.35 -5.42
C VAL A 25 9.63 -7.86 -6.85
N TYR A 26 10.10 -7.10 -7.85
CA TYR A 26 10.00 -7.49 -9.26
C TYR A 26 10.87 -8.71 -9.56
N ALA A 27 12.09 -8.78 -9.02
CA ALA A 27 12.97 -9.94 -9.18
C ALA A 27 12.37 -11.20 -8.55
N LEU A 28 11.76 -11.08 -7.36
CA LEU A 28 11.06 -12.20 -6.72
C LEU A 28 9.83 -12.63 -7.49
N CYS A 29 9.06 -11.69 -8.05
CA CYS A 29 7.92 -12.00 -8.92
C CYS A 29 8.37 -12.68 -10.23
N ALA A 30 9.47 -12.23 -10.83
CA ALA A 30 10.05 -12.84 -12.01
C ALA A 30 10.60 -14.25 -11.71
N ALA A 31 11.29 -14.42 -10.58
CA ALA A 31 11.76 -15.74 -10.13
C ALA A 31 10.59 -16.68 -9.83
N GLY A 32 9.52 -16.19 -9.20
CA GLY A 32 8.29 -16.93 -8.99
C GLY A 32 7.61 -17.34 -10.30
N ALA A 33 7.60 -16.44 -11.29
CA ALA A 33 7.10 -16.77 -12.62
C ALA A 33 7.94 -17.90 -13.26
N VAL A 34 9.27 -17.80 -13.24
CA VAL A 34 10.16 -18.84 -13.76
C VAL A 34 9.95 -20.17 -13.03
N ALA A 35 9.92 -20.16 -11.69
CA ALA A 35 9.66 -21.37 -10.90
C ALA A 35 8.30 -21.99 -11.24
N SER A 36 7.24 -21.19 -11.35
CA SER A 36 5.92 -21.68 -11.74
C SER A 36 5.88 -22.26 -13.16
N SER A 37 6.70 -21.73 -14.08
CA SER A 37 6.83 -22.29 -15.44
C SER A 37 7.43 -23.69 -15.46
N LEU A 38 8.26 -24.02 -14.46
CA LEU A 38 8.95 -25.31 -14.34
C LEU A 38 8.13 -26.33 -13.54
N LEU A 39 7.37 -25.87 -12.53
CA LEU A 39 6.77 -26.74 -11.50
C LEU A 39 5.26 -26.97 -11.64
N VAL A 40 4.54 -26.17 -12.45
CA VAL A 40 3.08 -26.28 -12.60
C VAL A 40 2.76 -26.92 -13.95
N ASN A 41 1.76 -27.82 -14.00
CA ASN A 41 1.14 -28.34 -15.23
C ASN A 41 -0.34 -28.63 -14.93
N PRO A 42 -1.30 -28.44 -15.87
CA PRO A 42 -1.16 -28.01 -17.27
C PRO A 42 -1.23 -26.48 -17.52
N ASP A 43 -1.53 -25.67 -16.51
CA ASP A 43 -1.84 -24.23 -16.64
C ASP A 43 -0.71 -23.27 -16.21
N ARG A 44 0.54 -23.68 -16.42
CA ARG A 44 1.75 -22.98 -15.91
C ARG A 44 1.83 -21.50 -16.25
N TRP A 45 1.41 -21.13 -17.46
CA TRP A 45 1.49 -19.75 -17.93
C TRP A 45 0.55 -18.81 -17.16
N LYS A 46 -0.56 -19.31 -16.59
CA LYS A 46 -1.49 -18.50 -15.79
C LYS A 46 -0.85 -18.07 -14.47
N MET A 47 -0.15 -18.97 -13.80
CA MET A 47 0.62 -18.65 -12.59
C MET A 47 1.78 -17.71 -12.90
N CYS A 48 2.50 -17.95 -14.01
CA CYS A 48 3.56 -17.05 -14.45
C CYS A 48 3.02 -15.63 -14.70
N LEU A 49 1.88 -15.53 -15.40
CA LEU A 49 1.20 -14.27 -15.69
C LEU A 49 0.76 -13.56 -14.41
N LEU A 50 0.24 -14.29 -13.42
CA LEU A 50 -0.14 -13.71 -12.13
C LEU A 50 1.07 -13.14 -11.38
N CYS A 51 2.17 -13.89 -11.29
CA CYS A 51 3.40 -13.40 -10.68
C CYS A 51 3.92 -12.12 -11.37
N LEU A 52 3.97 -12.12 -12.70
CA LEU A 52 4.37 -10.96 -13.49
C LEU A 52 3.42 -9.78 -13.32
N PHE A 53 2.11 -10.03 -13.27
CA PHE A 53 1.09 -9.01 -13.03
C PHE A 53 1.33 -8.30 -11.69
N ILE A 54 1.60 -9.05 -10.61
CA ILE A 54 1.88 -8.48 -9.28
C ILE A 54 3.20 -7.67 -9.27
N GLY A 55 4.24 -8.18 -9.93
CA GLY A 55 5.50 -7.46 -10.07
C GLY A 55 5.33 -6.16 -10.85
N GLN A 56 4.62 -6.22 -11.97
CA GLN A 56 4.41 -5.10 -12.88
C GLN A 56 3.50 -4.04 -12.24
N ILE A 57 2.38 -4.42 -11.63
CA ILE A 57 1.54 -3.45 -10.93
C ILE A 57 2.33 -2.75 -9.80
N THR A 58 3.20 -3.46 -9.07
CA THR A 58 4.06 -2.85 -8.04
C THR A 58 5.05 -1.85 -8.65
N LEU A 59 5.69 -2.20 -9.76
CA LEU A 59 6.59 -1.31 -10.51
C LEU A 59 5.88 -0.01 -10.95
N TRP A 60 4.67 -0.15 -11.48
CA TRP A 60 3.86 0.96 -11.98
C TRP A 60 3.15 1.78 -10.91
N THR A 61 2.99 1.23 -9.69
CA THR A 61 2.38 1.94 -8.55
C THR A 61 3.40 2.63 -7.64
N VAL A 62 4.62 2.10 -7.55
CA VAL A 62 5.61 2.53 -6.54
C VAL A 62 6.81 3.26 -7.16
N PHE A 63 7.35 2.75 -8.27
CA PHE A 63 8.63 3.20 -8.83
C PHE A 63 8.45 4.27 -9.91
N LEU A 64 7.79 3.91 -11.00
CA LEU A 64 7.61 4.79 -12.17
C LEU A 64 6.86 6.09 -11.87
N PRO A 65 5.89 6.15 -10.94
CA PRO A 65 5.23 7.42 -10.65
C PRO A 65 6.16 8.53 -10.14
N ASN A 66 7.35 8.20 -9.61
CA ASN A 66 8.33 9.22 -9.24
C ASN A 66 8.80 10.05 -10.45
N THR A 67 8.78 9.50 -11.66
CA THR A 67 9.04 10.25 -12.89
C THR A 67 7.96 11.28 -13.19
N LEU A 68 6.69 10.94 -12.97
CA LEU A 68 5.56 11.88 -13.13
C LEU A 68 5.62 13.00 -12.10
N ARG A 69 6.10 12.73 -10.88
CA ARG A 69 6.33 13.78 -9.88
C ARG A 69 7.39 14.76 -10.36
N LEU A 70 8.49 14.23 -10.90
CA LEU A 70 9.52 15.07 -11.49
C LEU A 70 8.97 15.87 -12.69
N ALA A 71 8.06 15.30 -13.48
CA ALA A 71 7.40 16.03 -14.58
C ALA A 71 6.59 17.24 -14.09
N VAL A 72 5.91 17.15 -12.93
CA VAL A 72 5.22 18.29 -12.32
C VAL A 72 6.21 19.38 -11.93
N ASP A 73 7.30 19.01 -11.26
CA ASP A 73 8.31 19.97 -10.81
C ASP A 73 9.04 20.62 -12.01
N ILE A 74 9.35 19.84 -13.06
CA ILE A 74 9.96 20.33 -14.31
C ILE A 74 9.02 21.26 -15.07
N HIS A 75 7.72 20.96 -15.11
CA HIS A 75 6.74 21.80 -15.76
C HIS A 75 6.66 23.16 -15.08
N ALA A 76 6.67 23.19 -13.74
CA ALA A 76 6.75 24.41 -12.96
C ALA A 76 8.04 25.21 -13.24
N LEU A 77 9.16 24.52 -13.48
CA LEU A 77 10.45 25.10 -13.86
C LEU A 77 10.57 25.42 -15.37
N ARG A 78 9.56 25.11 -16.17
CA ARG A 78 9.49 25.34 -17.62
C ARG A 78 10.65 24.75 -18.43
N VAL A 79 11.05 23.49 -18.14
CA VAL A 79 12.12 22.79 -18.88
C VAL A 79 11.54 21.68 -19.80
N PRO A 80 11.07 21.99 -21.01
CA PRO A 80 10.29 21.07 -21.84
C PRO A 80 11.08 19.84 -22.34
N GLY A 81 12.39 19.96 -22.55
CA GLY A 81 13.22 18.85 -23.04
C GLY A 81 13.24 17.65 -22.09
N VAL A 82 13.27 17.89 -20.78
CA VAL A 82 13.25 16.81 -19.77
C VAL A 82 11.85 16.20 -19.65
N GLN A 83 10.80 17.00 -19.87
CA GLN A 83 9.42 16.49 -19.89
C GLN A 83 9.20 15.47 -21.02
N GLN A 84 9.71 15.73 -22.22
CA GLN A 84 9.65 14.78 -23.34
C GLN A 84 10.40 13.48 -23.02
N GLN A 85 11.55 13.56 -22.36
CA GLN A 85 12.31 12.38 -21.91
C GLN A 85 11.53 11.54 -20.88
N ILE A 86 10.76 12.18 -19.99
CA ILE A 86 9.92 11.46 -19.03
C ILE A 86 8.80 10.68 -19.74
N VAL A 87 8.12 11.32 -20.70
CA VAL A 87 7.07 10.65 -21.47
C VAL A 87 7.65 9.49 -22.29
N GLY A 88 8.77 9.72 -22.98
CA GLY A 88 9.48 8.68 -23.73
C GLY A 88 9.92 7.51 -22.85
N SER A 89 10.42 7.81 -21.64
CA SER A 89 10.77 6.80 -20.64
C SER A 89 9.57 5.96 -20.20
N LEU A 90 8.44 6.59 -19.87
CA LEU A 90 7.21 5.88 -19.48
C LEU A 90 6.71 4.99 -20.61
N LEU A 91 6.69 5.48 -21.85
CA LEU A 91 6.28 4.68 -23.01
C LEU A 91 7.22 3.50 -23.26
N LEU A 92 8.53 3.72 -23.16
CA LEU A 92 9.54 2.67 -23.31
C LEU A 92 9.39 1.59 -22.25
N TYR A 93 9.27 1.96 -20.98
CA TYR A 93 9.03 0.99 -19.89
C TYR A 93 7.67 0.29 -20.04
N GLY A 94 6.64 0.98 -20.54
CA GLY A 94 5.34 0.40 -20.86
C GLY A 94 5.47 -0.72 -21.89
N ALA A 95 6.12 -0.43 -23.01
CA ALA A 95 6.39 -1.40 -24.06
C ALA A 95 7.26 -2.56 -23.56
N LEU A 96 8.38 -2.29 -22.88
CA LEU A 96 9.29 -3.34 -22.40
C LEU A 96 8.62 -4.28 -21.40
N THR A 97 7.84 -3.74 -20.46
CA THR A 97 7.21 -4.55 -19.41
C THR A 97 6.01 -5.37 -19.92
N VAL A 98 5.43 -5.03 -21.08
CA VAL A 98 4.35 -5.82 -21.71
C VAL A 98 4.92 -6.78 -22.76
N VAL A 99 5.73 -6.28 -23.69
CA VAL A 99 6.19 -7.03 -24.86
C VAL A 99 7.17 -8.14 -24.46
N MET A 100 8.15 -7.87 -23.59
CA MET A 100 9.13 -8.90 -23.23
C MET A 100 8.49 -10.07 -22.48
N PRO A 101 7.67 -9.87 -21.43
CA PRO A 101 7.06 -11.00 -20.74
C PRO A 101 5.98 -11.69 -21.58
N ALA A 102 5.27 -10.96 -22.45
CA ALA A 102 4.36 -11.58 -23.41
C ALA A 102 5.09 -12.51 -24.38
N ALA A 103 6.19 -12.05 -24.99
CA ALA A 103 7.01 -12.87 -25.88
C ALA A 103 7.51 -14.14 -25.17
N TRP A 104 8.04 -14.00 -23.94
CA TRP A 104 8.49 -15.15 -23.16
C TRP A 104 7.35 -16.12 -22.82
N LEU A 105 6.19 -15.64 -22.36
CA LEU A 105 5.05 -16.52 -22.06
C LEU A 105 4.49 -17.21 -23.30
N THR A 106 4.59 -16.58 -24.47
CA THR A 106 4.13 -17.21 -25.73
C THR A 106 4.99 -18.38 -26.15
N THR A 107 6.30 -18.35 -25.86
CA THR A 107 7.15 -19.54 -26.02
C THR A 107 6.78 -20.69 -25.10
N GLN A 108 6.01 -20.42 -24.03
CA GLN A 108 5.49 -21.42 -23.10
C GLN A 108 4.09 -21.95 -23.48
N GLY A 109 3.56 -21.53 -24.64
CA GLY A 109 2.24 -21.93 -25.15
C GLY A 109 1.09 -20.98 -24.74
N ALA A 110 1.38 -19.83 -24.13
CA ALA A 110 0.34 -18.88 -23.73
C ALA A 110 -0.22 -18.10 -24.94
N PRO A 111 -1.53 -17.81 -24.97
CA PRO A 111 -2.12 -16.96 -26.00
C PRO A 111 -1.60 -15.52 -25.91
N VAL A 112 -0.88 -15.07 -26.94
CA VAL A 112 -0.18 -13.76 -27.01
C VAL A 112 -1.10 -12.62 -26.60
N TRP A 113 -2.31 -12.57 -27.17
CA TRP A 113 -3.25 -11.47 -26.97
C TRP A 113 -3.81 -11.41 -25.55
N SER A 114 -4.12 -12.56 -24.95
CA SER A 114 -4.61 -12.62 -23.56
C SER A 114 -3.54 -12.16 -22.58
N VAL A 115 -2.30 -12.66 -22.77
CA VAL A 115 -1.15 -12.26 -21.95
C VAL A 115 -0.87 -10.76 -22.08
N ALA A 116 -0.79 -10.25 -23.32
CA ALA A 116 -0.54 -8.84 -23.57
C ALA A 116 -1.65 -7.95 -22.98
N ALA A 117 -2.92 -8.34 -23.10
CA ALA A 117 -4.04 -7.59 -22.55
C ALA A 117 -4.00 -7.53 -21.01
N VAL A 118 -3.69 -8.65 -20.33
CA VAL A 118 -3.59 -8.69 -18.87
C VAL A 118 -2.37 -7.92 -18.35
N LEU A 119 -1.22 -8.03 -19.02
CA LEU A 119 -0.03 -7.24 -18.67
C LEU A 119 -0.28 -5.74 -18.90
N ALA A 120 -0.89 -5.37 -20.02
CA ALA A 120 -1.29 -3.98 -20.31
C ALA A 120 -2.28 -3.45 -19.26
N LEU A 121 -3.22 -4.28 -18.82
CA LEU A 121 -4.15 -3.96 -17.74
C LEU A 121 -3.40 -3.70 -16.42
N SER A 122 -2.35 -4.46 -16.12
CA SER A 122 -1.52 -4.25 -14.92
C SER A 122 -0.78 -2.91 -14.95
N VAL A 123 -0.21 -2.54 -16.11
CA VAL A 123 0.46 -1.26 -16.35
C VAL A 123 -0.50 -0.09 -16.19
N CYS A 124 -1.62 -0.16 -16.92
CA CYS A 124 -2.61 0.90 -16.94
C CYS A 124 -3.33 1.02 -15.60
N GLY A 125 -3.65 -0.10 -14.96
CA GLY A 125 -4.24 -0.16 -13.62
C GLY A 125 -3.33 0.41 -12.55
N GLY A 126 -2.04 0.03 -12.55
CA GLY A 126 -1.06 0.58 -11.62
C GLY A 126 -0.87 2.08 -11.79
N MET A 127 -0.73 2.56 -13.03
CA MET A 127 -0.60 4.00 -13.30
C MET A 127 -1.89 4.77 -12.97
N ALA A 128 -3.06 4.24 -13.35
CA ALA A 128 -4.34 4.84 -13.04
C ALA A 128 -4.55 4.94 -11.53
N TRP A 129 -4.24 3.88 -10.76
CA TRP A 129 -4.34 3.87 -9.29
C TRP A 129 -3.60 5.04 -8.64
N VAL A 130 -2.42 5.35 -9.16
CA VAL A 130 -1.58 6.43 -8.62
C VAL A 130 -2.12 7.82 -8.97
N LEU A 131 -2.83 7.94 -10.10
CA LEU A 131 -3.37 9.19 -10.63
C LEU A 131 -4.83 9.47 -10.24
N VAL A 132 -5.58 8.45 -9.80
CA VAL A 132 -6.95 8.64 -9.32
C VAL A 132 -6.98 9.35 -7.97
N PRO A 133 -8.06 10.10 -7.69
CA PRO A 133 -8.34 10.65 -6.38
C PRO A 133 -8.27 9.64 -5.24
N ARG A 134 -8.00 10.13 -4.02
CA ARG A 134 -7.79 9.27 -2.85
C ARG A 134 -8.98 8.39 -2.50
N TYR A 135 -10.19 8.94 -2.63
CA TYR A 135 -11.40 8.20 -2.35
C TYR A 135 -11.58 7.04 -3.32
N LEU A 136 -11.13 7.16 -4.58
CA LEU A 136 -11.14 6.05 -5.54
C LEU A 136 -10.11 4.98 -5.22
N GLY A 137 -8.94 5.37 -4.67
CA GLY A 137 -7.93 4.40 -4.24
C GLY A 137 -8.42 3.41 -3.18
N PHE A 138 -9.43 3.78 -2.37
CA PHE A 138 -10.08 2.87 -1.43
C PHE A 138 -10.85 1.74 -2.15
N PHE A 139 -11.52 2.05 -3.26
CA PHE A 139 -12.25 1.06 -4.05
C PHE A 139 -11.34 0.02 -4.72
N PHE A 140 -10.07 0.35 -4.96
CA PHE A 140 -9.10 -0.65 -5.44
C PHE A 140 -8.87 -1.78 -4.43
N GLY A 141 -9.07 -1.55 -3.13
CA GLY A 141 -9.07 -2.63 -2.14
C GLY A 141 -10.21 -3.64 -2.33
N PHE A 142 -11.30 -3.23 -2.98
CA PHE A 142 -12.42 -4.12 -3.34
C PHE A 142 -12.24 -4.76 -4.72
N PHE A 143 -11.20 -4.39 -5.48
CA PHE A 143 -11.03 -4.88 -6.84
C PHE A 143 -10.93 -6.41 -6.94
N PRO A 144 -10.22 -7.14 -6.06
CA PRO A 144 -10.22 -8.61 -6.09
C PRO A 144 -11.63 -9.19 -5.93
N TYR A 145 -12.45 -8.61 -5.05
CA TYR A 145 -13.85 -9.01 -4.88
C TYR A 145 -14.69 -8.74 -6.13
N LEU A 146 -14.55 -7.54 -6.72
CA LEU A 146 -15.23 -7.20 -7.97
C LEU A 146 -14.84 -8.17 -9.10
N LEU A 147 -13.57 -8.57 -9.16
CA LEU A 147 -13.08 -9.54 -10.13
C LEU A 147 -13.65 -10.94 -9.89
N THR A 148 -13.68 -11.42 -8.64
CA THR A 148 -14.26 -12.73 -8.32
C THR A 148 -15.72 -12.80 -8.75
N ILE A 149 -16.51 -11.77 -8.46
CA ILE A 149 -17.92 -11.72 -8.87
C ILE A 149 -18.07 -11.55 -10.38
N ALA A 150 -17.29 -10.67 -10.99
CA ALA A 150 -17.31 -10.52 -12.44
C ALA A 150 -16.96 -11.84 -13.12
N SER A 151 -16.00 -12.60 -12.59
CA SER A 151 -15.61 -13.89 -13.13
C SER A 151 -16.71 -14.94 -12.98
N SER A 152 -17.42 -14.98 -11.85
CA SER A 152 -18.51 -15.94 -11.65
C SER A 152 -19.76 -15.61 -12.46
N ARG A 153 -20.12 -14.32 -12.59
CA ARG A 153 -21.32 -13.90 -13.34
C ARG A 153 -21.11 -13.88 -14.85
N LEU A 154 -19.91 -13.58 -15.32
CA LEU A 154 -19.58 -13.47 -16.74
C LEU A 154 -18.79 -14.69 -17.27
N ASN A 155 -18.60 -15.73 -16.44
CA ASN A 155 -17.82 -16.93 -16.77
C ASN A 155 -16.42 -16.62 -17.34
N LEU A 156 -15.75 -15.61 -16.78
CA LEU A 156 -14.45 -15.16 -17.29
C LEU A 156 -13.34 -16.12 -16.89
N SER A 157 -12.67 -16.71 -17.89
CA SER A 157 -11.48 -17.52 -17.68
C SER A 157 -10.25 -16.90 -18.36
N LEU A 158 -9.07 -17.09 -17.78
CA LEU A 158 -7.80 -16.67 -18.39
C LEU A 158 -7.55 -17.48 -19.67
N GLY A 159 -7.46 -16.78 -20.80
CA GLY A 159 -7.28 -17.37 -22.14
C GLY A 159 -8.53 -17.33 -23.01
N ASP A 160 -9.70 -17.03 -22.44
CA ASP A 160 -10.92 -16.84 -23.21
C ASP A 160 -10.86 -15.52 -24.04
N PRO A 161 -11.24 -15.53 -25.33
CA PRO A 161 -11.47 -14.33 -26.11
C PRO A 161 -12.36 -13.26 -25.44
N GLN A 162 -13.35 -13.66 -24.62
CA GLN A 162 -14.20 -12.69 -23.91
C GLN A 162 -13.41 -11.94 -22.84
N THR A 163 -12.70 -12.66 -21.97
CA THR A 163 -11.81 -12.08 -20.95
C THR A 163 -10.74 -11.20 -21.57
N THR A 164 -10.17 -11.62 -22.70
CA THR A 164 -9.15 -10.85 -23.44
C THR A 164 -9.70 -9.51 -23.93
N ARG A 165 -10.90 -9.51 -24.53
CA ARG A 165 -11.57 -8.29 -24.99
C ARG A 165 -11.91 -7.36 -23.83
N LEU A 166 -12.42 -7.90 -22.72
CA LEU A 166 -12.72 -7.12 -21.52
C LEU A 166 -11.46 -6.52 -20.91
N ALA A 167 -10.38 -7.30 -20.76
CA ALA A 167 -9.11 -6.82 -20.24
C ALA A 167 -8.50 -5.72 -21.12
N ALA A 168 -8.54 -5.89 -22.44
CA ALA A 168 -8.08 -4.87 -23.39
C ALA A 168 -8.91 -3.59 -23.31
N LEU A 169 -10.24 -3.70 -23.23
CA LEU A 169 -11.15 -2.56 -23.06
C LEU A 169 -10.87 -1.81 -21.75
N LEU A 170 -10.75 -2.53 -20.64
CA LEU A 170 -10.43 -1.95 -19.33
C LEU A 170 -9.05 -1.30 -19.35
N ALA A 171 -8.04 -1.94 -19.95
CA ALA A 171 -6.70 -1.36 -20.10
C ALA A 171 -6.76 -0.05 -20.90
N LEU A 172 -7.53 0.00 -21.99
CA LEU A 172 -7.73 1.21 -22.79
C LEU A 172 -8.42 2.32 -21.98
N VAL A 173 -9.51 2.02 -21.28
CA VAL A 173 -10.21 3.00 -20.43
C VAL A 173 -9.28 3.54 -19.34
N LEU A 174 -8.53 2.66 -18.66
CA LEU A 174 -7.58 3.06 -17.63
C LEU A 174 -6.41 3.86 -18.20
N LEU A 175 -5.95 3.55 -19.42
CA LEU A 175 -4.94 4.33 -20.12
C LEU A 175 -5.45 5.74 -20.42
N LEU A 176 -6.68 5.88 -20.93
CA LEU A 176 -7.29 7.19 -21.19
C LEU A 176 -7.44 8.00 -19.89
N ILE A 177 -7.86 7.36 -18.80
CA ILE A 177 -7.91 7.98 -17.47
C ILE A 177 -6.51 8.41 -17.03
N ALA A 178 -5.50 7.55 -17.16
CA ALA A 178 -4.12 7.84 -16.79
C ALA A 178 -3.54 9.00 -17.61
N ILE A 179 -3.78 9.05 -18.93
CA ILE A 179 -3.34 10.16 -19.78
C ILE A 179 -4.04 11.45 -19.38
N GLY A 180 -5.38 11.44 -19.25
CA GLY A 180 -6.17 12.62 -18.91
C GLY A 180 -5.81 13.17 -17.53
N ARG A 181 -5.72 12.29 -16.52
CA ARG A 181 -5.33 12.66 -15.15
C ARG A 181 -3.85 13.04 -15.05
N GLY A 182 -2.97 12.39 -15.81
CA GLY A 182 -1.55 12.70 -15.89
C GLY A 182 -1.31 14.09 -16.48
N ARG A 183 -1.98 14.44 -17.58
CA ARG A 183 -1.94 15.78 -18.17
C ARG A 183 -2.43 16.86 -17.19
N ARG A 184 -3.59 16.64 -16.56
CA ARG A 184 -4.11 17.54 -15.53
C ARG A 184 -3.14 17.66 -14.36
N LEU A 185 -2.51 16.58 -13.92
CA LEU A 185 -1.54 16.60 -12.83
C LEU A 185 -0.28 17.42 -13.20
N ILE A 186 0.22 17.30 -14.43
CA ILE A 186 1.39 18.07 -14.86
C ILE A 186 1.08 19.57 -14.92
N HIS A 187 -0.10 19.95 -15.43
CA HIS A 187 -0.50 21.36 -15.52
C HIS A 187 -0.94 21.97 -14.17
N ASP A 188 -1.80 21.26 -13.43
CA ASP A 188 -2.46 21.77 -12.22
C ASP A 188 -1.85 21.19 -10.93
N GLY A 189 -0.72 20.50 -11.00
CA GLY A 189 -0.18 19.71 -9.87
C GLY A 189 0.08 20.52 -8.60
N ALA A 190 0.39 21.81 -8.74
CA ALA A 190 0.56 22.74 -7.62
C ALA A 190 -0.78 23.10 -6.94
N SER A 191 -1.90 23.06 -7.67
CA SER A 191 -3.24 23.44 -7.20
C SER A 191 -4.08 22.23 -6.72
N MET A 192 -3.79 21.00 -7.19
CA MET A 192 -4.50 19.79 -6.78
C MET A 192 -4.29 19.45 -5.29
N ARG A 193 -5.37 19.50 -4.49
CA ARG A 193 -5.30 19.39 -3.01
C ARG A 193 -6.45 18.56 -2.42
N GLY A 194 -6.24 18.02 -1.22
CA GLY A 194 -7.28 17.32 -0.45
C GLY A 194 -7.55 15.88 -0.92
N TRP A 195 -8.77 15.40 -0.72
CA TRP A 195 -9.18 14.04 -1.08
C TRP A 195 -9.30 13.81 -2.59
N SER A 196 -9.41 14.89 -3.38
CA SER A 196 -9.36 14.85 -4.85
C SER A 196 -7.92 14.80 -5.40
N SER A 197 -6.90 14.98 -4.54
CA SER A 197 -5.50 14.88 -4.98
C SER A 197 -5.19 13.43 -5.38
N PRO A 198 -4.38 13.22 -6.44
CA PRO A 198 -3.92 11.89 -6.79
C PRO A 198 -3.15 11.23 -5.64
N MET A 199 -3.20 9.91 -5.58
CA MET A 199 -2.41 9.08 -4.65
C MET A 199 -0.91 9.43 -4.71
N LEU A 200 -0.41 9.77 -5.90
CA LEU A 200 0.98 10.16 -6.13
C LEU A 200 1.48 11.30 -5.24
N LEU A 201 0.66 12.32 -5.01
CA LEU A 201 1.05 13.50 -4.24
C LEU A 201 1.06 13.26 -2.73
N GLN A 202 0.57 12.10 -2.27
CA GLN A 202 0.59 11.74 -0.85
C GLN A 202 1.97 11.34 -0.36
N VAL A 203 2.77 10.73 -1.22
CA VAL A 203 4.10 10.21 -0.87
C VAL A 203 5.15 11.33 -0.93
N ARG A 204 4.76 12.61 -0.77
CA ARG A 204 5.74 13.69 -0.52
C ARG A 204 6.30 13.45 0.88
N PRO A 205 7.63 13.27 1.03
CA PRO A 205 8.23 13.30 2.35
C PRO A 205 7.72 14.55 3.04
N ALA A 206 7.01 14.37 4.15
CA ALA A 206 6.43 15.46 4.91
C ALA A 206 7.49 16.47 5.38
N GLY A 207 8.77 16.20 5.12
CA GLY A 207 9.96 16.99 5.44
C GLY A 207 10.21 18.24 4.57
N ARG A 208 9.87 18.27 3.28
CA ARG A 208 10.40 19.30 2.33
C ARG A 208 9.50 20.49 2.01
N THR A 209 8.23 20.49 2.40
CA THR A 209 7.38 21.68 2.25
C THR A 209 7.37 22.46 3.55
N SER A 210 7.78 23.73 3.50
CA SER A 210 7.84 24.65 4.64
C SER A 210 6.53 24.68 5.45
N GLY A 211 6.61 24.94 6.76
CA GLY A 211 5.44 25.03 7.65
C GLY A 211 4.37 26.02 7.16
N ALA A 212 4.77 27.07 6.44
CA ALA A 212 3.87 28.02 5.79
C ALA A 212 2.94 27.34 4.75
N PHE A 213 3.46 26.37 3.98
CA PHE A 213 2.67 25.63 2.99
C PHE A 213 1.68 24.65 3.65
N GLU A 214 2.04 24.08 4.81
CA GLU A 214 1.13 23.22 5.60
C GLU A 214 0.03 24.03 6.32
N GLN A 215 0.36 25.18 6.89
CA GLN A 215 -0.61 26.08 7.52
C GLN A 215 -1.60 26.65 6.50
N TRP A 216 -1.13 27.06 5.32
CA TRP A 216 -1.99 27.50 4.23
C TRP A 216 -2.87 26.36 3.69
N ARG A 217 -2.33 25.13 3.62
CA ARG A 217 -3.07 23.91 3.26
C ARG A 217 -4.20 23.57 4.25
N LEU A 218 -4.07 23.91 5.54
CA LEU A 218 -5.14 23.76 6.53
C LEU A 218 -6.23 24.81 6.35
N ARG A 219 -5.85 26.07 6.09
CA ARG A 219 -6.78 27.20 5.89
C ARG A 219 -7.65 27.05 4.64
N GLN A 220 -7.14 26.45 3.57
CA GLN A 220 -7.90 26.30 2.32
C GLN A 220 -8.85 25.10 2.22
N ARG A 221 -8.93 24.25 3.25
CA ARG A 221 -9.93 23.16 3.22
C ARG A 221 -11.31 23.71 3.54
N PRO A 222 -12.37 23.33 2.80
CA PRO A 222 -13.73 23.63 3.22
C PRO A 222 -13.99 22.99 4.59
N GLU A 223 -14.81 23.62 5.42
CA GLU A 223 -15.00 23.24 6.83
C GLU A 223 -15.47 21.79 7.01
N SER A 224 -16.21 21.26 6.04
CA SER A 224 -16.63 19.86 5.99
C SER A 224 -15.46 18.88 5.87
N LEU A 225 -14.33 19.31 5.28
CA LEU A 225 -13.12 18.50 5.04
C LEU A 225 -11.94 18.87 5.96
N ARG A 226 -12.10 19.89 6.81
CA ARG A 226 -11.12 20.20 7.85
C ARG A 226 -11.14 19.10 8.90
N ILE A 227 -9.96 18.52 9.15
CA ILE A 227 -9.76 17.63 10.31
C ILE A 227 -9.58 18.58 11.48
N LEU A 228 -10.57 18.69 12.34
CA LEU A 228 -10.49 19.51 13.54
C LEU A 228 -9.69 18.73 14.58
N PRO A 229 -8.47 19.17 14.93
CA PRO A 229 -7.75 18.57 16.03
C PRO A 229 -8.57 18.75 17.30
N ASP A 230 -8.69 17.68 18.08
CA ASP A 230 -9.15 17.83 19.45
C ASP A 230 -7.95 18.29 20.28
N LEU A 231 -7.96 19.57 20.65
CA LEU A 231 -6.95 20.16 21.52
C LEU A 231 -7.46 20.22 22.97
N ALA A 232 -8.67 19.72 23.27
CA ALA A 232 -9.22 19.76 24.61
C ALA A 232 -8.34 18.96 25.58
N GLY A 233 -7.74 19.65 26.54
CA GLY A 233 -6.79 19.06 27.47
C GLY A 233 -5.41 18.76 26.88
N ALA A 234 -5.09 19.26 25.69
CA ALA A 234 -3.70 19.35 25.23
C ALA A 234 -3.00 20.44 26.05
N GLY A 235 -1.95 20.08 26.78
CA GLY A 235 -1.26 21.03 27.63
C GLY A 235 -0.15 20.37 28.46
N PRO A 236 0.54 21.16 29.29
CA PRO A 236 1.64 20.70 30.14
C PRO A 236 1.24 19.57 31.09
N SER A 237 -0.03 19.50 31.51
CA SER A 237 -0.52 18.40 32.36
C SER A 237 -0.73 17.07 31.62
N ARG A 238 -0.72 17.07 30.27
CA ARG A 238 -0.96 15.87 29.42
C ARG A 238 0.10 15.76 28.32
N PRO A 239 1.37 15.48 28.67
CA PRO A 239 2.49 15.45 27.72
C PRO A 239 2.31 14.46 26.57
N GLY A 240 1.61 13.33 26.77
CA GLY A 240 1.33 12.38 25.69
C GLY A 240 0.46 12.96 24.57
N MET A 241 -0.46 13.87 24.88
CA MET A 241 -1.30 14.52 23.88
C MET A 241 -0.48 15.56 23.10
N ALA A 242 0.40 16.29 23.78
CA ALA A 242 1.34 17.22 23.15
C ALA A 242 2.30 16.51 22.19
N VAL A 243 2.87 15.36 22.60
CA VAL A 243 3.72 14.54 21.72
C VAL A 243 2.93 14.05 20.50
N ARG A 244 1.69 13.58 20.66
CA ARG A 244 0.85 13.18 19.52
C ARG A 244 0.51 14.34 18.57
N ILE A 245 0.33 15.54 19.09
CA ILE A 245 0.11 16.75 18.28
C ILE A 245 1.38 17.07 17.49
N ALA A 246 2.56 17.00 18.12
CA ALA A 246 3.84 17.23 17.45
C ALA A 246 4.14 16.18 16.36
N LEU A 247 3.79 14.92 16.61
CA LEU A 247 3.87 13.84 15.62
C LEU A 247 2.94 14.11 14.41
N GLY A 248 1.77 14.69 14.66
CA GLY A 248 0.83 15.13 13.63
C GLY A 248 0.25 14.00 12.76
N GLY A 249 -0.37 14.37 11.63
CA GLY A 249 -0.87 13.40 10.64
C GLY A 249 -1.90 12.41 11.20
N ALA A 250 -1.56 11.11 11.20
CA ALA A 250 -2.41 10.05 11.75
C ALA A 250 -2.41 10.03 13.30
N TYR A 251 -1.39 10.61 13.94
CA TYR A 251 -1.25 10.66 15.40
C TYR A 251 -2.08 11.74 16.06
N LEU A 252 -2.43 12.77 15.29
CA LEU A 252 -3.19 13.94 15.75
C LEU A 252 -4.52 13.50 16.38
N PRO A 253 -4.79 13.84 17.65
CA PRO A 253 -6.09 13.59 18.26
C PRO A 253 -7.19 14.29 17.46
N ARG A 254 -8.28 13.58 17.18
CA ARG A 254 -9.39 14.06 16.35
C ARG A 254 -10.62 14.20 17.23
N THR A 255 -11.42 15.24 16.98
CA THR A 255 -12.74 15.36 17.60
C THR A 255 -13.64 14.19 17.18
N GLY A 256 -14.59 13.80 18.03
CA GLY A 256 -15.56 12.74 17.72
C GLY A 256 -16.28 12.98 16.39
N LEU A 257 -16.64 14.23 16.10
CA LEU A 257 -17.21 14.63 14.81
C LEU A 257 -16.27 14.41 13.62
N SER A 258 -14.98 14.74 13.76
CA SER A 258 -13.98 14.48 12.72
C SER A 258 -13.78 12.98 12.49
N TYR A 259 -13.86 12.19 13.56
CA TYR A 259 -13.81 10.73 13.49
C TYR A 259 -15.06 10.17 12.79
N ALA A 260 -16.26 10.62 13.15
CA ALA A 260 -17.51 10.25 12.50
C ALA A 260 -17.49 10.61 11.00
N ARG A 261 -17.03 11.81 10.61
CA ARG A 261 -16.87 12.19 9.19
C ARG A 261 -15.82 11.35 8.46
N TYR A 262 -14.78 10.90 9.15
CA TYR A 262 -13.79 9.99 8.58
C TYR A 262 -14.41 8.60 8.34
N LEU A 263 -15.07 8.04 9.34
CA LEU A 263 -15.78 6.76 9.24
C LEU A 263 -16.89 6.82 8.19
N ALA A 264 -17.70 7.86 8.16
CA ALA A 264 -18.76 8.03 7.16
C ALA A 264 -18.23 8.02 5.72
N ARG A 265 -17.00 8.48 5.48
CA ARG A 265 -16.37 8.39 4.15
C ARG A 265 -15.88 6.98 3.83
N VAL A 266 -15.27 6.31 4.80
CA VAL A 266 -14.79 4.93 4.64
C VAL A 266 -15.98 3.98 4.44
N PHE A 267 -16.97 4.06 5.33
CA PHE A 267 -18.20 3.28 5.23
C PHE A 267 -19.10 3.72 4.07
N GLY A 268 -19.13 5.01 3.72
CA GLY A 268 -19.88 5.48 2.57
C GLY A 268 -19.34 4.91 1.26
N ALA A 269 -18.02 4.80 1.11
CA ALA A 269 -17.42 4.12 -0.03
C ALA A 269 -17.75 2.62 -0.06
N ALA A 270 -17.70 1.94 1.10
CA ALA A 270 -18.13 0.55 1.21
C ALA A 270 -19.62 0.37 0.89
N ALA A 271 -20.48 1.31 1.31
CA ALA A 271 -21.90 1.31 1.02
C ALA A 271 -22.18 1.49 -0.49
N VAL A 272 -21.40 2.31 -1.20
CA VAL A 272 -21.52 2.41 -2.66
C VAL A 272 -21.23 1.07 -3.34
N VAL A 273 -20.18 0.35 -2.89
CA VAL A 273 -19.89 -0.99 -3.40
C VAL A 273 -21.07 -1.93 -3.11
N LEU A 274 -21.58 -1.92 -1.88
CA LEU A 274 -22.74 -2.74 -1.50
C LEU A 274 -23.99 -2.42 -2.36
N CYS A 275 -24.29 -1.14 -2.57
CA CYS A 275 -25.42 -0.71 -3.40
C CYS A 275 -25.28 -1.14 -4.86
N MET A 276 -24.07 -1.10 -5.44
CA MET A 276 -23.85 -1.59 -6.81
C MET A 276 -24.27 -3.06 -7.00
N PHE A 277 -24.24 -3.85 -5.93
CA PHE A 277 -24.64 -5.26 -5.97
C PHE A 277 -26.09 -5.52 -5.60
N LEU A 278 -26.65 -4.76 -4.66
CA LEU A 278 -28.04 -4.93 -4.23
C LEU A 278 -29.06 -4.33 -5.23
N VAL A 279 -28.67 -3.26 -5.94
CA VAL A 279 -29.57 -2.53 -6.84
C VAL A 279 -30.12 -3.40 -7.98
N PRO A 280 -29.35 -4.26 -8.66
CA PRO A 280 -29.90 -5.16 -9.68
C PRO A 280 -31.00 -6.09 -9.15
N ASP A 281 -30.80 -6.67 -7.97
CA ASP A 281 -31.76 -7.61 -7.38
C ASP A 281 -33.03 -6.88 -6.91
N LEU A 282 -32.88 -5.65 -6.40
CA LEU A 282 -33.98 -4.73 -6.09
C LEU A 282 -34.77 -4.31 -7.34
N ILE A 283 -34.09 -3.99 -8.45
CA ILE A 283 -34.72 -3.61 -9.71
C ILE A 283 -35.48 -4.78 -10.33
N ALA A 284 -34.95 -6.00 -10.22
CA ALA A 284 -35.59 -7.21 -10.72
C ALA A 284 -36.81 -7.64 -9.87
N GLY A 285 -37.15 -6.92 -8.80
CA GLY A 285 -38.36 -7.14 -8.02
C GLY A 285 -38.33 -8.43 -7.19
N HIS A 286 -37.14 -8.94 -6.87
CA HIS A 286 -37.03 -10.12 -6.03
C HIS A 286 -37.57 -9.85 -4.62
N GLY A 287 -38.29 -10.82 -4.05
CA GLY A 287 -38.90 -10.70 -2.72
C GLY A 287 -37.85 -10.49 -1.61
N PRO A 288 -38.28 -10.11 -0.38
CA PRO A 288 -37.39 -9.77 0.73
C PRO A 288 -36.46 -10.92 1.14
N VAL A 289 -36.86 -12.18 0.89
CA VAL A 289 -36.03 -13.37 1.15
C VAL A 289 -34.81 -13.41 0.21
N ALA A 290 -34.99 -13.14 -1.08
CA ALA A 290 -33.91 -13.12 -2.04
C ALA A 290 -32.93 -11.95 -1.78
N LEU A 291 -33.43 -10.81 -1.33
CA LEU A 291 -32.57 -9.70 -0.90
C LEU A 291 -31.72 -10.08 0.32
N PHE A 292 -32.30 -10.79 1.29
CA PHE A 292 -31.58 -11.28 2.46
C PHE A 292 -30.51 -12.31 2.07
N GLU A 293 -30.81 -13.22 1.15
CA GLU A 293 -29.83 -14.18 0.62
C GLU A 293 -28.70 -13.50 -0.15
N ALA A 294 -29.02 -12.52 -0.99
CA ALA A 294 -28.01 -11.71 -1.70
C ALA A 294 -27.11 -10.94 -0.72
N MET A 295 -27.69 -10.32 0.33
CA MET A 295 -26.91 -9.67 1.38
C MET A 295 -26.00 -10.63 2.13
N ARG A 296 -26.49 -11.84 2.42
CA ARG A 296 -25.73 -12.90 3.08
C ARG A 296 -24.57 -13.37 2.19
N GLU A 297 -24.81 -13.63 0.91
CA GLU A 297 -23.78 -14.02 -0.05
C GLU A 297 -22.72 -12.93 -0.22
N ILE A 298 -23.16 -11.67 -0.36
CA ILE A 298 -22.26 -10.52 -0.40
C ILE A 298 -21.42 -10.47 0.87
N LEU A 299 -22.00 -10.63 2.05
CA LEU A 299 -21.24 -10.58 3.30
C LEU A 299 -20.22 -11.73 3.40
N HIS A 300 -20.61 -12.95 3.02
CA HIS A 300 -19.73 -14.12 3.06
C HIS A 300 -18.57 -14.05 2.06
N VAL A 301 -18.74 -13.39 0.90
CA VAL A 301 -17.68 -13.30 -0.12
C VAL A 301 -16.91 -11.98 -0.04
N ALA A 302 -17.60 -10.86 0.20
CA ALA A 302 -17.01 -9.51 0.22
C ALA A 302 -16.13 -9.29 1.43
N LEU A 303 -16.61 -9.67 2.63
CA LEU A 303 -15.87 -9.38 3.86
C LEU A 303 -14.52 -10.09 3.87
N PRO A 304 -14.42 -11.39 3.53
CA PRO A 304 -13.12 -12.04 3.48
C PRO A 304 -12.26 -11.57 2.31
N SER A 305 -12.84 -11.36 1.11
CA SER A 305 -12.09 -10.81 -0.03
C SER A 305 -11.48 -9.44 0.28
N PHE A 306 -12.26 -8.60 0.98
CA PHE A 306 -11.80 -7.31 1.49
C PHE A 306 -10.75 -7.47 2.58
N ALA A 307 -10.93 -8.41 3.52
CA ALA A 307 -9.95 -8.67 4.57
C ALA A 307 -8.61 -9.17 3.99
N ILE A 308 -8.65 -10.04 2.97
CA ILE A 308 -7.49 -10.53 2.21
C ILE A 308 -6.79 -9.35 1.52
N ALA A 309 -7.52 -8.59 0.70
CA ALA A 309 -6.97 -7.46 -0.04
C ALA A 309 -6.39 -6.38 0.91
N LEU A 310 -7.12 -6.10 1.99
CA LEU A 310 -6.68 -5.16 3.01
C LEU A 310 -5.43 -5.67 3.71
N THR A 311 -5.31 -6.96 4.04
CA THR A 311 -4.13 -7.49 4.72
C THR A 311 -2.88 -7.41 3.85
N VAL A 312 -2.99 -7.83 2.58
CA VAL A 312 -1.87 -7.79 1.62
C VAL A 312 -1.29 -6.39 1.47
N VAL A 313 -2.15 -5.37 1.43
CA VAL A 313 -1.75 -3.98 1.20
C VAL A 313 -1.45 -3.26 2.52
N ALA A 314 -2.33 -3.39 3.52
CA ALA A 314 -2.29 -2.59 4.73
C ALA A 314 -1.14 -2.95 5.65
N GLY A 315 -0.76 -4.22 5.81
CA GLY A 315 0.32 -4.60 6.74
C GLY A 315 1.62 -3.85 6.44
N THR A 316 2.10 -3.95 5.20
CA THR A 316 3.32 -3.27 4.75
C THR A 316 3.14 -1.77 4.59
N ALA A 317 1.96 -1.30 4.14
CA ALA A 317 1.69 0.13 4.00
C ALA A 317 1.59 0.86 5.35
N ILE A 318 1.01 0.24 6.39
CA ILE A 318 1.00 0.76 7.76
C ILE A 318 2.44 0.95 8.23
N SER A 319 3.28 -0.08 8.08
CA SER A 319 4.69 -0.02 8.44
C SER A 319 5.44 1.11 7.73
N ALA A 320 5.38 1.12 6.40
CA ALA A 320 6.10 2.07 5.58
C ALA A 320 5.62 3.52 5.82
N SER A 321 4.31 3.72 5.95
CA SER A 321 3.75 5.05 6.19
C SER A 321 4.07 5.57 7.59
N SER A 322 4.01 4.73 8.63
CA SER A 322 4.39 5.12 9.99
C SER A 322 5.86 5.50 10.08
N VAL A 323 6.76 4.70 9.50
CA VAL A 323 8.20 5.00 9.47
C VAL A 323 8.47 6.29 8.68
N ALA A 324 7.85 6.46 7.51
CA ALA A 324 8.04 7.65 6.68
C ALA A 324 7.51 8.93 7.35
N LEU A 325 6.35 8.85 8.00
CA LEU A 325 5.77 9.97 8.75
C LEU A 325 6.67 10.39 9.92
N LEU A 326 7.14 9.41 10.71
CA LEU A 326 8.00 9.67 11.85
C LEU A 326 9.37 10.20 11.42
N LYS A 327 10.04 9.55 10.45
CA LYS A 327 11.30 10.07 9.88
C LYS A 327 11.14 11.50 9.39
N GLY A 328 10.08 11.80 8.64
CA GLY A 328 9.85 13.12 8.06
C GLY A 328 9.60 14.24 9.08
N ARG A 329 9.03 13.94 10.24
CA ARG A 329 8.77 14.91 11.32
C ARG A 329 9.92 15.05 12.29
N TRP A 330 10.57 13.94 12.58
CA TRP A 330 11.52 13.83 13.69
C TRP A 330 12.98 14.09 13.25
N GLN A 331 13.28 13.95 11.95
CA GLN A 331 14.58 14.33 11.37
C GLN A 331 14.61 15.78 10.83
N ARG A 332 13.53 16.56 10.98
CA ARG A 332 13.54 17.97 10.61
C ARG A 332 14.44 18.74 11.57
N VAL A 333 15.32 19.57 11.02
CA VAL A 333 16.02 20.62 11.76
C VAL A 333 15.00 21.69 12.14
N SER A 334 14.18 21.38 13.14
CA SER A 334 13.17 22.27 13.70
C SER A 334 13.37 22.26 15.21
N GLY A 335 13.57 23.44 15.79
CA GLY A 335 13.70 23.61 17.24
C GLY A 335 12.50 23.09 18.04
N GLU A 336 11.39 22.75 17.38
CA GLU A 336 10.19 22.16 17.98
C GLU A 336 10.45 20.85 18.74
N LEU A 337 11.35 19.98 18.25
CA LEU A 337 11.58 18.68 18.88
C LEU A 337 12.33 18.81 20.22
N PRO A 338 13.43 19.58 20.32
CA PRO A 338 14.04 19.90 21.61
C PRO A 338 13.10 20.67 22.55
N LEU A 339 12.22 21.53 22.04
CA LEU A 339 11.24 22.24 22.87
C LEU A 339 10.23 21.28 23.53
N LEU A 340 9.95 20.12 22.93
CA LEU A 340 9.14 19.10 23.60
C LEU A 340 9.81 18.59 24.87
N ALA A 341 11.15 18.61 24.97
CA ALA A 341 11.84 18.22 26.18
C ALA A 341 11.54 19.15 27.37
N LEU A 342 11.12 20.38 27.10
CA LEU A 342 10.75 21.37 28.11
C LEU A 342 9.30 21.23 28.58
N LEU A 343 8.52 20.28 28.03
CA LEU A 343 7.14 20.09 28.44
C LEU A 343 7.08 19.71 29.93
N PRO A 344 6.35 20.49 30.75
CA PRO A 344 6.08 20.10 32.12
C PRO A 344 5.43 18.71 32.13
N GLY A 345 5.74 17.89 33.14
CA GLY A 345 5.14 16.56 33.28
C GLY A 345 5.76 15.43 32.44
N LEU A 346 6.72 15.70 31.55
CA LEU A 346 7.57 14.64 30.99
C LEU A 346 8.43 13.99 32.07
N GLY A 347 8.86 14.77 33.07
CA GLY A 347 9.65 14.29 34.21
C GLY A 347 10.97 13.67 33.76
N ASP A 348 11.34 12.55 34.37
CA ASP A 348 12.58 11.83 34.05
C ASP A 348 12.56 11.19 32.65
N GLY A 349 13.74 10.94 32.09
CA GLY A 349 13.90 10.30 30.79
C GLY A 349 13.16 8.97 30.65
N SER A 350 12.98 8.20 31.74
CA SER A 350 12.17 6.96 31.75
C SER A 350 10.70 7.20 31.42
N ARG A 351 10.10 8.24 32.00
CA ARG A 351 8.70 8.64 31.77
C ARG A 351 8.52 9.24 30.38
N ALA A 352 9.47 10.08 29.94
CA ALA A 352 9.50 10.61 28.58
C ALA A 352 9.54 9.49 27.52
N ARG A 353 10.37 8.45 27.72
CA ARG A 353 10.43 7.27 26.84
C ARG A 353 9.12 6.50 26.78
N ARG A 354 8.49 6.24 27.93
CA ARG A 354 7.19 5.54 27.97
C ARG A 354 6.10 6.32 27.24
N ILE A 355 6.07 7.64 27.43
CA ILE A 355 5.12 8.53 26.74
C ILE A 355 5.36 8.52 25.24
N LEU A 356 6.62 8.64 24.82
CA LEU A 356 7.02 8.61 23.41
C LEU A 356 6.61 7.29 22.75
N LEU A 357 6.94 6.15 23.36
CA LEU A 357 6.58 4.84 22.82
C LEU A 357 5.07 4.66 22.75
N ARG A 358 4.34 5.03 23.79
CA ARG A 358 2.87 4.96 23.77
C ARG A 358 2.29 5.84 22.67
N ALA A 359 2.80 7.06 22.48
CA ALA A 359 2.33 7.95 21.43
C ALA A 359 2.69 7.45 20.03
N GLY A 360 3.92 7.00 19.81
CA GLY A 360 4.45 6.59 18.52
C GLY A 360 3.99 5.21 18.04
N LEU A 361 3.81 4.26 18.96
CA LEU A 361 3.40 2.89 18.63
C LEU A 361 1.88 2.67 18.69
N SER A 362 1.13 3.44 19.49
CA SER A 362 -0.31 3.17 19.69
C SER A 362 -1.12 3.18 18.40
N VAL A 363 -0.88 4.16 17.52
CA VAL A 363 -1.63 4.27 16.26
C VAL A 363 -1.31 3.13 15.29
N PRO A 364 -0.04 2.85 14.92
CA PRO A 364 0.25 1.73 14.03
C PRO A 364 -0.18 0.39 14.61
N LEU A 365 0.02 0.16 15.91
CA LEU A 365 -0.42 -1.08 16.55
C LEU A 365 -1.94 -1.20 16.55
N ALA A 366 -2.68 -0.13 16.85
CA ALA A 366 -4.14 -0.15 16.77
C ALA A 366 -4.63 -0.45 15.34
N MET A 367 -3.97 0.08 14.31
CA MET A 367 -4.27 -0.26 12.91
C MET A 367 -3.98 -1.73 12.62
N HIS A 368 -2.85 -2.26 13.06
CA HIS A 368 -2.53 -3.67 12.89
C HIS A 368 -3.53 -4.59 13.61
N THR A 369 -3.90 -4.25 14.85
CA THR A 369 -4.91 -4.94 15.64
C THR A 369 -6.28 -4.89 14.97
N ALA A 370 -6.69 -3.74 14.41
CA ALA A 370 -7.97 -3.63 13.70
C ALA A 370 -8.04 -4.57 12.48
N VAL A 371 -6.95 -4.67 11.70
CA VAL A 371 -6.87 -5.61 10.57
C VAL A 371 -6.84 -7.07 11.07
N ALA A 372 -6.11 -7.37 12.15
CA ALA A 372 -6.09 -8.71 12.73
C ALA A 372 -7.47 -9.14 13.27
N LEU A 373 -8.22 -8.23 13.91
CA LEU A 373 -9.60 -8.46 14.33
C LEU A 373 -10.53 -8.68 13.15
N LEU A 374 -10.35 -7.93 12.06
CA LEU A 374 -11.11 -8.13 10.82
C LEU A 374 -10.84 -9.52 10.21
N LEU A 375 -9.58 -9.97 10.20
CA LEU A 375 -9.23 -11.33 9.79
C LEU A 375 -9.85 -12.39 10.70
N GLY A 376 -9.81 -12.18 12.03
CA GLY A 376 -10.47 -13.06 12.99
C GLY A 376 -11.98 -13.15 12.75
N ALA A 377 -12.64 -12.02 12.49
CA ALA A 377 -14.05 -12.01 12.12
C ALA A 377 -14.31 -12.74 10.79
N ALA A 378 -13.44 -12.57 9.79
CA ALA A 378 -13.52 -13.30 8.53
C ALA A 378 -13.34 -14.82 8.73
N MET A 379 -12.46 -15.25 9.63
CA MET A 379 -12.28 -16.67 9.98
C MET A 379 -13.54 -17.28 10.58
N LEU A 380 -14.22 -16.55 11.46
CA LEU A 380 -15.49 -16.98 12.07
C LEU A 380 -16.64 -17.01 11.07
N LEU A 381 -16.59 -16.20 10.01
CA LEU A 381 -17.64 -16.17 8.98
C LEU A 381 -17.35 -17.11 7.81
N TRP A 382 -16.09 -17.52 7.64
CA TRP A 382 -15.62 -18.38 6.55
C TRP A 382 -14.81 -19.58 7.08
N HIS A 383 -15.47 -20.40 7.91
CA HIS A 383 -14.84 -21.57 8.55
C HIS A 383 -14.07 -22.48 7.57
N GLY A 384 -14.59 -22.66 6.34
CA GLY A 384 -13.94 -23.48 5.32
C GLY A 384 -12.60 -22.94 4.80
N HIS A 385 -12.24 -21.69 5.09
CA HIS A 385 -11.00 -21.05 4.65
C HIS A 385 -10.15 -20.55 5.84
N ALA A 386 -10.45 -21.05 7.05
CA ALA A 386 -9.73 -20.67 8.27
C ALA A 386 -8.22 -20.89 8.16
N TYR A 387 -7.79 -21.92 7.42
CA TYR A 387 -6.38 -22.20 7.18
C TYR A 387 -5.68 -21.09 6.38
N GLU A 388 -6.27 -20.64 5.27
CA GLU A 388 -5.71 -19.56 4.44
C GLU A 388 -5.66 -18.24 5.20
N LEU A 389 -6.73 -17.95 5.93
CA LEU A 389 -6.84 -16.76 6.78
C LEU A 389 -5.85 -16.79 7.95
N ALA A 390 -5.46 -17.97 8.46
CA ALA A 390 -4.44 -18.10 9.48
C ALA A 390 -3.04 -17.67 8.97
N PHE A 391 -2.68 -17.99 7.72
CA PHE A 391 -1.43 -17.52 7.12
C PHE A 391 -1.43 -16.01 6.86
N LEU A 392 -2.59 -15.43 6.54
CA LEU A 392 -2.74 -13.98 6.44
C LEU A 392 -2.68 -13.31 7.81
N LEU A 393 -3.23 -13.93 8.85
CA LEU A 393 -3.07 -13.46 10.23
C LEU A 393 -1.61 -13.50 10.66
N LEU A 394 -0.88 -14.57 10.35
CA LEU A 394 0.57 -14.66 10.57
C LEU A 394 1.31 -13.53 9.83
N ALA A 395 0.94 -13.25 8.58
CA ALA A 395 1.52 -12.16 7.80
C ALA A 395 1.25 -10.78 8.41
N GLN A 396 0.04 -10.58 8.95
CA GLN A 396 -0.35 -9.35 9.62
C GLN A 396 0.41 -9.15 10.94
N LEU A 397 0.59 -10.22 11.72
CA LEU A 397 1.39 -10.20 12.94
C LEU A 397 2.87 -9.94 12.65
N GLY A 398 3.42 -10.59 11.63
CA GLY A 398 4.79 -10.34 11.17
C GLY A 398 4.99 -8.92 10.63
N SER A 399 3.99 -8.35 9.95
CA SER A 399 4.02 -6.92 9.57
C SER A 399 4.03 -6.01 10.80
N ALA A 400 3.27 -6.35 11.85
CA ALA A 400 3.25 -5.59 13.10
C ALA A 400 4.59 -5.65 13.85
N THR A 401 5.29 -6.80 13.83
CA THR A 401 6.64 -6.92 14.43
C THR A 401 7.66 -6.10 13.66
N VAL A 402 7.61 -6.10 12.32
CA VAL A 402 8.46 -5.24 11.47
C VAL A 402 8.21 -3.76 11.79
N THR A 403 6.96 -3.32 11.86
CA THR A 403 6.61 -1.94 12.24
C THR A 403 7.17 -1.59 13.61
N THR A 404 6.97 -2.45 14.61
CA THR A 404 7.43 -2.19 15.97
C THR A 404 8.95 -2.10 16.05
N ALA A 405 9.66 -3.04 15.41
CA ALA A 405 11.13 -3.07 15.41
C ALA A 405 11.73 -1.83 14.73
N LEU A 406 11.21 -1.45 13.56
CA LEU A 406 11.68 -0.26 12.84
C LEU A 406 11.41 1.04 13.62
N LEU A 407 10.28 1.13 14.32
CA LEU A 407 9.96 2.30 15.14
C LEU A 407 10.79 2.36 16.43
N LEU A 408 11.06 1.22 17.08
CA LEU A 408 11.96 1.17 18.24
C LEU A 408 13.40 1.55 17.86
N ASP A 409 13.91 1.01 16.75
CA ASP A 409 15.23 1.35 16.22
C ASP A 409 15.33 2.84 15.80
N PHE A 410 14.24 3.37 15.24
CA PHE A 410 14.12 4.80 14.94
C PHE A 410 14.20 5.66 16.21
N PHE A 411 13.42 5.35 17.25
CA PHE A 411 13.44 6.10 18.51
C PHE A 411 14.74 5.91 19.29
N GLY A 412 15.42 4.77 19.14
CA GLY A 412 16.75 4.50 19.69
C GLY A 412 17.87 5.29 19.00
N GLY A 413 17.56 6.10 17.99
CA GLY A 413 18.51 7.01 17.36
C GLY A 413 19.46 6.39 16.34
N ARG A 414 19.25 5.12 15.98
CA ARG A 414 20.06 4.42 14.97
C ARG A 414 19.22 3.98 13.78
N PRO A 415 18.50 4.90 13.11
CA PRO A 415 17.50 4.54 12.12
C PRO A 415 18.09 3.64 11.05
N VAL A 416 17.47 2.48 10.83
CA VAL A 416 17.79 1.59 9.71
C VAL A 416 17.95 2.38 8.41
N GLY A 417 19.10 2.19 7.76
CA GLY A 417 19.43 2.79 6.48
C GLY A 417 18.39 2.46 5.39
N PRO A 418 18.28 3.28 4.35
CA PRO A 418 17.23 3.14 3.32
C PRO A 418 17.28 1.79 2.62
N TRP A 419 18.47 1.22 2.45
CA TRP A 419 18.69 -0.11 1.87
C TRP A 419 18.09 -1.24 2.71
N HIS A 420 18.53 -1.35 3.96
CA HIS A 420 18.03 -2.36 4.89
C HIS A 420 16.51 -2.23 5.13
N SER A 421 15.99 -1.00 5.20
CA SER A 421 14.56 -0.77 5.32
C SER A 421 13.80 -1.29 4.09
N ALA A 422 14.33 -1.06 2.87
CA ALA A 422 13.74 -1.59 1.64
C ALA A 422 13.75 -3.13 1.60
N MET A 423 14.86 -3.76 2.03
CA MET A 423 14.96 -5.21 2.13
C MET A 423 13.94 -5.80 3.10
N LEU A 424 13.78 -5.19 4.29
CA LEU A 424 12.82 -5.66 5.30
C LEU A 424 11.37 -5.54 4.82
N HIS A 425 11.00 -4.41 4.22
CA HIS A 425 9.66 -4.25 3.64
C HIS A 425 9.44 -5.16 2.43
N GLY A 426 10.46 -5.37 1.60
CA GLY A 426 10.42 -6.30 0.47
C GLY A 426 10.20 -7.74 0.94
N ALA A 427 10.99 -8.20 1.91
CA ALA A 427 10.84 -9.53 2.50
C ALA A 427 9.46 -9.70 3.16
N CYS A 428 9.01 -8.72 3.94
CA CYS A 428 7.68 -8.73 4.56
C CYS A 428 6.55 -8.75 3.51
N PHE A 429 6.68 -7.99 2.43
CA PHE A 429 5.71 -7.97 1.33
C PHE A 429 5.68 -9.32 0.59
N THR A 430 6.84 -9.88 0.27
CA THR A 430 6.94 -11.20 -0.38
C THR A 430 6.37 -12.30 0.48
N LEU A 431 6.73 -12.36 1.77
CA LEU A 431 6.16 -13.36 2.67
C LEU A 431 4.64 -13.20 2.81
N THR A 432 4.12 -11.97 2.82
CA THR A 432 2.68 -11.71 2.80
C THR A 432 2.01 -12.22 1.52
N LEU A 433 2.63 -12.00 0.35
CA LEU A 433 2.12 -12.54 -0.92
C LEU A 433 2.17 -14.07 -0.96
N LEU A 434 3.22 -14.68 -0.42
CA LEU A 434 3.32 -16.14 -0.31
C LEU A 434 2.29 -16.71 0.68
N SER A 435 2.03 -16.01 1.80
CA SER A 435 0.96 -16.33 2.75
C SER A 435 -0.43 -16.28 2.13
N LEU A 436 -0.62 -15.51 1.05
CA LEU A 436 -1.86 -15.56 0.26
C LEU A 436 -1.80 -16.67 -0.79
N GLY A 437 -0.73 -16.71 -1.59
CA GLY A 437 -0.66 -17.51 -2.80
C GLY A 437 -0.48 -19.00 -2.54
N LEU A 438 0.32 -19.41 -1.55
CA LEU A 438 0.60 -20.83 -1.30
C LEU A 438 -0.62 -21.58 -0.75
N PRO A 439 -1.33 -21.08 0.29
CA PRO A 439 -2.55 -21.74 0.75
C PRO A 439 -3.60 -21.82 -0.35
N TRP A 440 -3.80 -20.74 -1.10
CA TRP A 440 -4.75 -20.70 -2.21
C TRP A 440 -4.41 -21.67 -3.34
N ALA A 441 -3.12 -21.76 -3.72
CA ALA A 441 -2.67 -22.72 -4.74
C ALA A 441 -2.82 -24.17 -4.27
N TRP A 442 -2.63 -24.43 -2.98
CA TRP A 442 -2.86 -25.77 -2.43
C TRP A 442 -4.35 -26.13 -2.40
N SER A 443 -5.20 -25.25 -1.84
CA SER A 443 -6.63 -25.52 -1.62
C SER A 443 -7.46 -25.53 -2.90
N HIS A 444 -7.17 -24.65 -3.86
CA HIS A 444 -8.00 -24.48 -5.05
C HIS A 444 -7.38 -25.08 -6.31
N LEU A 445 -6.05 -25.04 -6.43
CA LEU A 445 -5.35 -25.57 -7.61
C LEU A 445 -4.79 -26.98 -7.40
N HIS A 446 -4.90 -27.54 -6.18
CA HIS A 446 -4.45 -28.88 -5.83
C HIS A 446 -2.97 -29.13 -6.17
N VAL A 447 -2.15 -28.09 -6.01
CA VAL A 447 -0.74 -28.11 -6.37
C VAL A 447 0.08 -28.73 -5.23
N GLY A 448 0.57 -29.96 -5.41
CA GLY A 448 1.26 -30.72 -4.37
C GLY A 448 2.46 -30.01 -3.74
N TRP A 449 3.30 -29.34 -4.54
CA TRP A 449 4.45 -28.60 -4.03
C TRP A 449 4.08 -27.37 -3.18
N ALA A 450 2.86 -26.83 -3.34
CA ALA A 450 2.42 -25.69 -2.54
C ALA A 450 2.33 -26.07 -1.06
N HIS A 451 1.90 -27.30 -0.76
CA HIS A 451 1.88 -27.84 0.60
C HIS A 451 3.28 -27.92 1.21
N GLU A 452 4.25 -28.42 0.45
CA GLU A 452 5.64 -28.57 0.90
C GLU A 452 6.30 -27.23 1.24
N LEU A 453 5.88 -26.14 0.58
CA LEU A 453 6.41 -24.79 0.82
C LEU A 453 5.76 -24.06 2.01
N LEU A 454 4.69 -24.58 2.61
CA LEU A 454 4.03 -23.93 3.76
C LEU A 454 4.90 -23.96 5.02
N SER A 455 5.64 -25.06 5.23
CA SER A 455 6.59 -25.17 6.35
C SER A 455 7.78 -24.21 6.19
N PRO A 456 8.46 -24.14 5.03
CA PRO A 456 9.43 -23.08 4.72
C PRO A 456 8.88 -21.67 4.87
N LEU A 457 7.62 -21.42 4.50
CA LEU A 457 6.97 -20.12 4.68
C LEU A 457 6.86 -19.75 6.16
N ALA A 458 6.40 -20.67 7.01
CA ALA A 458 6.35 -20.47 8.46
C ALA A 458 7.76 -20.22 9.04
N LEU A 459 8.77 -20.95 8.57
CA LEU A 459 10.16 -20.73 8.93
C LEU A 459 10.64 -19.33 8.49
N GLY A 460 10.27 -18.87 7.30
CA GLY A 460 10.57 -17.53 6.80
C GLY A 460 10.02 -16.43 7.70
N TRP A 461 8.76 -16.57 8.15
CA TRP A 461 8.16 -15.66 9.12
C TRP A 461 8.87 -15.72 10.49
N LEU A 462 9.25 -16.92 10.95
CA LEU A 462 9.99 -17.09 12.20
C LEU A 462 11.36 -16.42 12.14
N LEU A 463 12.11 -16.61 11.06
CA LEU A 463 13.41 -15.95 10.84
C LEU A 463 13.27 -14.43 10.79
N LEU A 464 12.25 -13.92 10.09
CA LEU A 464 11.96 -12.49 10.06
C LEU A 464 11.60 -11.97 11.47
N ALA A 465 10.77 -12.70 12.22
CA ALA A 465 10.40 -12.33 13.58
C ALA A 465 11.62 -12.32 14.53
N LEU A 466 12.55 -13.27 14.38
CA LEU A 466 13.81 -13.30 15.14
C LEU A 466 14.69 -12.10 14.78
N ALA A 467 14.85 -11.79 13.49
CA ALA A 467 15.59 -10.63 13.03
C ALA A 467 14.97 -9.31 13.56
N MET A 468 13.64 -9.20 13.56
CA MET A 468 12.92 -8.04 14.09
C MET A 468 12.97 -7.96 15.60
N SER A 469 12.98 -9.09 16.30
CA SER A 469 13.18 -9.13 17.75
C SER A 469 14.58 -8.67 18.13
N TRP A 470 15.60 -9.09 17.37
CA TRP A 470 16.97 -8.61 17.54
C TRP A 470 17.09 -7.10 17.27
N LEU A 471 16.53 -6.62 16.16
CA LEU A 471 16.52 -5.20 15.81
C LEU A 471 15.77 -4.36 16.86
N GLY A 472 14.60 -4.83 17.30
CA GLY A 472 13.80 -4.19 18.33
C GLY A 472 14.51 -4.16 19.69
N ARG A 473 15.20 -5.26 20.07
CA ARG A 473 16.02 -5.31 21.29
C ARG A 473 17.16 -4.31 21.22
N ARG A 474 17.86 -4.23 20.09
CA ARG A 474 18.92 -3.24 19.86
C ARG A 474 18.37 -1.83 19.98
N GLY A 475 17.30 -1.50 19.27
CA GLY A 475 16.65 -0.17 19.33
C GLY A 475 16.19 0.19 20.74
N TRP A 476 15.68 -0.78 21.48
CA TRP A 476 15.30 -0.61 22.89
C TRP A 476 16.50 -0.35 23.81
N GLN A 477 17.59 -1.08 23.65
CA GLN A 477 18.82 -0.88 24.44
C GLN A 477 19.40 0.52 24.20
N GLU A 478 19.46 0.98 22.95
CA GLU A 478 19.93 2.33 22.62
C GLU A 478 18.99 3.40 23.20
N LEU A 479 17.67 3.19 23.10
CA LEU A 479 16.69 4.08 23.72
C LEU A 479 16.87 4.16 25.25
N GLN A 480 17.27 3.07 25.91
CA GLN A 480 17.57 3.07 27.34
C GLN A 480 18.85 3.85 27.69
N GLN A 481 19.84 3.88 26.80
CA GLN A 481 21.09 4.62 27.00
C GLN A 481 20.93 6.13 26.78
N ILE A 482 19.95 6.54 25.98
CA ILE A 482 19.66 7.95 25.73
C ILE A 482 19.11 8.63 27.01
N PRO A 483 19.76 9.71 27.51
CA PRO A 483 19.31 10.41 28.73
C PRO A 483 17.91 11.01 28.58
N HIS A 484 17.64 11.62 27.41
CA HIS A 484 16.33 12.18 27.10
C HIS A 484 16.01 12.04 25.59
N PRO A 485 14.91 11.36 25.20
CA PRO A 485 14.67 10.96 23.80
C PRO A 485 14.41 12.14 22.84
N PHE A 486 14.14 13.33 23.39
CA PHE A 486 13.91 14.56 22.61
C PHE A 486 15.17 15.43 22.46
N LEU A 487 16.27 15.11 23.15
CA LEU A 487 17.53 15.87 23.13
C LEU A 487 18.64 15.17 22.33
N ALA A 488 18.47 13.90 21.99
CA ALA A 488 19.53 13.01 21.50
C ALA A 488 19.91 13.14 20.01
N HIS A 489 19.34 14.11 19.28
CA HIS A 489 19.51 14.25 17.84
C HIS A 489 20.21 15.56 17.42
N GLN A 490 21.02 16.14 18.31
CA GLN A 490 21.90 17.26 17.94
C GLN A 490 23.14 16.77 17.21
#